data_AF-A0A8T6M8G5-F1
#
_entry.id   AF-A0A8T6M8G5-F1
#
_cell.length_a   1.000
_cell.length_b   1.000
_cell.length_c   1.000
_cell.angle_alpha   90.00
_cell.angle_beta   90.00
_cell.angle_gamma   90.00
#
_symmetry.space_group_name_H-M   'P 1'
#
loop_
_entity.id
_entity.type
_entity.pdbx_description
1 polymer ?
#
loop_
_entity_poly.entity_id
_entity_poly.type
_entity_poly.pdbx_seq_one_letter_code
_entity_poly.pdbx_strand_id
1 'polypeptide(L)'
;MKNIKGQIAIEYIILISILLLFFQAIIYPNIVFSENIVGDIYNITQTKQSIDKLGDDLASFASSPGYGKRLVYFYLPDNAKIINCDSATNIIEYQISISSQNPKPNISACDSTTNICTFEKLVSIGDVDFTCDEVGPGFNNYLVVEKTIAGDIDVASR
;
A
#
# COMPACT_ATOMS: atom_id res chain seq x y z
N MET A 1 -34.18 -36.84 44.44
CA MET A 1 -33.59 -35.48 44.45
C MET A 1 -33.01 -35.22 43.06
N LYS A 2 -33.54 -34.25 42.31
CA LYS A 2 -32.97 -33.88 41.00
C LYS A 2 -31.54 -33.39 41.24
N ASN A 3 -30.60 -33.84 40.42
CA ASN A 3 -29.17 -33.56 40.58
C ASN A 3 -28.85 -32.16 40.02
N ILE A 4 -29.34 -31.13 40.73
CA ILE A 4 -29.37 -29.72 40.29
C ILE A 4 -27.96 -29.19 40.01
N LYS A 5 -26.95 -29.64 40.76
CA LYS A 5 -25.55 -29.23 40.57
C LYS A 5 -24.96 -29.71 39.24
N GLY A 6 -25.31 -30.93 38.80
CA GLY A 6 -24.87 -31.47 37.51
C GLY A 6 -25.54 -30.78 36.33
N GLN A 7 -26.81 -30.41 36.48
CA GLN A 7 -27.55 -29.66 35.46
C GLN A 7 -26.97 -28.26 35.24
N ILE A 8 -26.65 -27.53 36.32
CA ILE A 8 -26.04 -26.20 36.24
C ILE A 8 -24.66 -26.24 35.57
N ALA A 9 -23.84 -27.26 35.90
CA ALA A 9 -22.52 -27.42 35.30
C ALA A 9 -22.60 -27.67 33.78
N ILE A 10 -23.56 -28.49 33.34
CA ILE A 10 -23.79 -28.77 31.92
C ILE A 10 -24.27 -27.52 31.18
N GLU A 11 -25.18 -26.74 31.76
CA GLU A 11 -25.65 -25.47 31.20
C GLU A 11 -24.50 -24.48 30.99
N TYR A 12 -23.59 -24.38 31.96
CA TYR A 12 -22.40 -23.53 31.85
C TYR A 12 -21.46 -23.99 30.72
N ILE A 13 -21.23 -25.29 30.58
CA ILE A 13 -20.39 -25.84 29.50
C ILE A 13 -21.02 -25.56 28.13
N ILE A 14 -22.33 -25.74 28.00
CA ILE A 14 -23.06 -25.45 26.76
C ILE A 14 -22.96 -23.96 26.42
N LEU A 15 -23.18 -23.08 27.40
CA LEU A 15 -23.08 -21.63 27.21
C LEU A 15 -21.68 -21.22 26.73
N ILE A 16 -20.62 -21.70 27.40
CA ILE A 16 -19.23 -21.43 27.00
C ILE A 16 -18.95 -21.97 25.59
N SER A 17 -19.44 -23.18 25.28
CA SER A 17 -19.25 -23.79 23.96
C SER A 17 -19.90 -22.99 22.84
N ILE A 18 -21.14 -22.50 23.05
CA ILE A 18 -21.83 -21.63 22.10
C ILE A 18 -21.06 -20.33 21.91
N LEU A 19 -20.55 -19.73 22.99
CA LEU A 19 -19.77 -18.50 22.92
C LEU A 19 -18.45 -18.68 22.16
N LEU A 20 -17.75 -19.79 22.37
CA LEU A 20 -16.53 -20.12 21.62
C LEU A 20 -16.82 -20.35 20.13
N LEU A 21 -17.91 -21.06 19.79
CA LEU A 21 -18.34 -21.25 18.41
C LEU A 21 -18.71 -19.92 17.75
N PHE A 22 -19.43 -19.05 18.46
CA PHE A 22 -19.77 -17.71 17.98
C PHE A 22 -18.50 -16.87 17.74
N PHE A 23 -17.53 -16.94 18.65
CA PHE A 23 -16.27 -16.22 18.51
C PHE A 23 -15.51 -16.67 17.26
N GLN A 24 -15.38 -17.97 17.03
CA GLN A 24 -14.67 -18.50 15.87
C GLN A 24 -15.42 -18.28 14.55
N ALA A 25 -16.76 -18.39 14.56
CA ALA A 25 -17.55 -18.29 13.33
C ALA A 25 -17.83 -16.85 12.89
N ILE A 26 -17.96 -15.92 13.84
CA ILE A 26 -18.43 -14.55 13.55
C ILE A 26 -17.39 -13.52 13.97
N ILE A 27 -16.91 -13.54 15.21
CA ILE A 27 -16.05 -12.44 15.71
C ILE A 27 -14.67 -12.48 15.02
N TYR A 28 -14.01 -13.64 15.04
CA TYR A 28 -12.64 -13.78 14.54
C TYR A 28 -12.50 -13.44 13.05
N PRO A 29 -13.36 -13.93 12.12
CA PRO A 29 -13.28 -13.54 10.72
C PRO A 29 -13.45 -12.03 10.49
N ASN A 30 -14.31 -11.36 11.28
CA ASN A 30 -14.52 -9.91 11.18
C ASN A 30 -13.31 -9.10 11.69
N ILE A 31 -12.60 -9.60 12.72
CA ILE A 31 -11.35 -8.98 13.18
C ILE A 31 -10.28 -9.07 12.09
N VAL A 32 -10.05 -10.26 11.53
CA VAL A 32 -9.05 -10.47 10.47
C VAL A 32 -9.36 -9.61 9.24
N PHE A 33 -10.64 -9.52 8.85
CA PHE A 33 -11.07 -8.63 7.77
C PHE A 33 -10.75 -7.17 8.07
N SER A 34 -11.02 -6.70 9.29
CA SER A 34 -10.76 -5.32 9.69
C SER A 34 -9.27 -5.00 9.71
N GLU A 35 -8.44 -5.91 10.22
CA GLU A 35 -6.97 -5.76 10.23
C GLU A 35 -6.41 -5.63 8.81
N ASN A 36 -6.87 -6.49 7.90
CA ASN A 36 -6.48 -6.45 6.49
C ASN A 36 -6.86 -5.11 5.82
N ILE A 37 -8.09 -4.62 6.05
CA ILE A 37 -8.51 -3.30 5.54
C ILE A 37 -7.63 -2.18 6.06
N VAL A 38 -7.35 -2.17 7.37
CA VAL A 38 -6.54 -1.11 7.98
C VAL A 38 -5.12 -1.15 7.42
N GLY A 39 -4.54 -2.34 7.26
CA GLY A 39 -3.22 -2.52 6.63
C GLY A 39 -3.21 -2.04 5.17
N ASP A 40 -4.22 -2.41 4.39
CA ASP A 40 -4.35 -1.98 2.99
C ASP A 40 -4.47 -0.46 2.86
N ILE A 41 -5.34 0.17 3.67
CA ILE A 41 -5.51 1.63 3.68
C ILE A 41 -4.22 2.33 4.09
N TYR A 42 -3.53 1.81 5.10
CA TYR A 42 -2.24 2.36 5.53
C TYR A 42 -1.22 2.31 4.40
N ASN A 43 -1.05 1.16 3.74
CA ASN A 43 -0.11 1.00 2.63
C ASN A 43 -0.47 1.90 1.44
N ILE A 44 -1.75 2.00 1.08
CA ILE A 44 -2.22 2.92 0.02
C ILE A 44 -1.86 4.36 0.37
N THR A 45 -2.17 4.78 1.60
CA THR A 45 -1.95 6.16 2.05
C THR A 45 -0.46 6.49 2.06
N GLN A 46 0.37 5.59 2.59
CA GLN A 46 1.82 5.79 2.65
C GLN A 46 2.46 5.83 1.26
N THR A 47 2.01 4.96 0.35
CA THR A 47 2.48 4.99 -1.04
C THR A 47 2.11 6.31 -1.68
N LYS A 48 0.85 6.74 -1.58
CA LYS A 48 0.39 8.01 -2.13
C LYS A 48 1.20 9.19 -1.57
N GLN A 49 1.37 9.27 -0.25
CA GLN A 49 2.14 10.35 0.38
C GLN A 49 3.59 10.36 -0.07
N SER A 50 4.21 9.19 -0.22
CA SER A 50 5.60 9.09 -0.66
C SER A 50 5.77 9.52 -2.11
N ILE A 51 4.85 9.13 -2.99
CA ILE A 51 4.81 9.55 -4.40
C ILE A 51 4.54 11.05 -4.53
N ASP A 52 3.55 11.57 -3.81
CA ASP A 52 3.22 13.01 -3.81
C ASP A 52 4.44 13.83 -3.33
N LYS A 53 5.12 13.38 -2.26
CA LYS A 53 6.34 14.02 -1.75
C LYS A 53 7.49 13.96 -2.74
N LEU A 54 7.69 12.82 -3.41
CA LEU A 54 8.68 12.69 -4.47
C LEU A 54 8.39 13.70 -5.59
N GLY A 55 7.13 13.85 -6.00
CA GLY A 55 6.75 14.84 -7.00
C GLY A 55 7.00 16.28 -6.59
N ASP A 56 6.69 16.64 -5.34
CA ASP A 56 7.01 17.96 -4.80
C ASP A 56 8.53 18.22 -4.77
N ASP A 57 9.33 17.21 -4.38
CA ASP A 57 10.79 17.30 -4.36
C ASP A 57 11.37 17.45 -5.78
N LEU A 58 10.80 16.75 -6.77
CA LEU A 58 11.18 16.87 -8.19
C LEU A 58 10.84 18.25 -8.74
N ALA A 59 9.62 18.75 -8.50
CA ALA A 59 9.21 20.08 -8.93
C ALA A 59 10.05 21.19 -8.26
N SER A 60 10.36 21.04 -6.97
CA SER A 60 11.24 21.96 -6.24
C SER A 60 12.67 21.93 -6.80
N PHE A 61 13.18 20.76 -7.16
CA PHE A 61 14.53 20.64 -7.72
C PHE A 61 14.63 21.13 -9.16
N ALA A 62 13.59 20.90 -9.97
CA ALA A 62 13.45 21.43 -11.32
C ALA A 62 13.49 22.96 -11.34
N SER A 63 12.76 23.60 -10.43
CA SER A 63 12.71 25.06 -10.31
C SER A 63 13.97 25.69 -9.69
N SER A 64 14.85 24.89 -9.08
CA SER A 64 16.08 25.38 -8.46
C SER A 64 17.15 25.75 -9.52
N PRO A 65 17.86 26.88 -9.37
CA PRO A 65 18.95 27.23 -10.27
C PRO A 65 20.17 26.33 -10.04
N GLY A 66 20.68 25.73 -11.12
CA GLY A 66 21.87 24.89 -11.11
C GLY A 66 21.63 23.44 -11.51
N TYR A 67 22.71 22.68 -11.60
CA TYR A 67 22.75 21.24 -11.84
C TYR A 67 23.38 20.55 -10.62
N GLY A 68 23.05 19.28 -10.38
CA GLY A 68 23.58 18.55 -9.23
C GLY A 68 22.79 17.32 -8.86
N LYS A 69 23.14 16.73 -7.72
CA LYS A 69 22.49 15.53 -7.17
C LYS A 69 21.89 15.84 -5.80
N ARG A 70 20.70 15.30 -5.54
CA ARG A 70 20.04 15.33 -4.24
C ARG A 70 19.65 13.91 -3.84
N LEU A 71 19.78 13.61 -2.55
CA LEU A 71 19.26 12.38 -1.96
C LEU A 71 17.87 12.66 -1.39
N VAL A 72 16.88 11.91 -1.84
CA VAL A 72 15.49 11.99 -1.37
C VAL A 72 15.17 10.68 -0.67
N TYR A 73 14.85 10.75 0.62
CA TYR A 73 14.39 9.56 1.34
C TYR A 73 13.03 9.14 0.79
N PHE A 74 12.93 7.89 0.35
CA PHE A 74 11.74 7.36 -0.29
C PHE A 74 11.39 6.01 0.31
N TYR A 75 10.10 5.83 0.57
CA TYR A 75 9.58 4.61 1.16
C TYR A 75 8.42 4.08 0.34
N LEU A 76 8.47 2.80 0.01
CA LEU A 76 7.36 2.05 -0.56
C LEU A 76 7.08 0.82 0.32
N PRO A 77 5.81 0.60 0.69
CA PRO A 77 5.38 -0.65 1.30
C PRO A 77 5.69 -1.90 0.45
N ASP A 78 5.75 -3.07 1.09
CA ASP A 78 6.02 -4.37 0.44
C ASP A 78 5.00 -4.78 -0.63
N ASN A 79 3.85 -4.12 -0.66
CA ASN A 79 2.77 -4.38 -1.61
C ASN A 79 2.67 -3.28 -2.69
N ALA A 80 3.61 -2.35 -2.78
CA ALA A 80 3.61 -1.25 -3.74
C ALA A 80 4.89 -1.22 -4.59
N LYS A 81 4.80 -0.78 -5.84
CA LYS A 81 5.97 -0.57 -6.71
C LYS A 81 5.72 0.58 -7.68
N ILE A 82 6.79 1.22 -8.15
CA ILE A 82 6.72 2.12 -9.30
C ILE A 82 6.88 1.27 -10.56
N ILE A 83 5.92 1.36 -11.49
CA ILE A 83 5.97 0.65 -12.77
C ILE A 83 6.73 1.47 -13.78
N ASN A 84 6.42 2.77 -13.86
CA ASN A 84 6.96 3.62 -14.92
C ASN A 84 6.97 5.09 -14.48
N CYS A 85 7.92 5.83 -15.03
CA CYS A 85 7.98 7.28 -14.97
C CYS A 85 8.15 7.77 -16.40
N ASP A 86 7.06 8.26 -16.99
CA ASP A 86 7.10 8.75 -18.37
C ASP A 86 7.36 10.25 -18.39
N SER A 87 8.53 10.61 -18.93
CA SER A 87 8.96 12.00 -19.11
C SER A 87 8.09 12.76 -20.12
N ALA A 88 7.43 12.08 -21.06
CA ALA A 88 6.61 12.75 -22.08
C ALA A 88 5.24 13.17 -21.54
N THR A 89 4.74 12.49 -20.51
CA THR A 89 3.43 12.75 -19.90
C THR A 89 3.55 13.35 -18.51
N ASN A 90 4.76 13.46 -17.96
CA ASN A 90 5.04 13.92 -16.59
C ASN A 90 4.25 13.13 -15.55
N ILE A 91 4.15 11.81 -15.74
CA ILE A 91 3.35 10.93 -14.89
C ILE A 91 4.23 9.87 -14.25
N ILE A 92 4.06 9.69 -12.93
CA ILE A 92 4.48 8.48 -12.22
C ILE A 92 3.32 7.50 -12.20
N GLU A 93 3.57 6.33 -12.80
CA GLU A 93 2.71 5.17 -12.72
C GLU A 93 3.20 4.25 -11.61
N TYR A 94 2.34 4.00 -10.63
CA TYR A 94 2.63 3.09 -9.53
C TYR A 94 1.51 2.08 -9.35
N GLN A 95 1.91 0.93 -8.81
CA GLN A 95 1.05 -0.20 -8.55
C GLN A 95 0.96 -0.45 -7.05
N ILE A 96 -0.23 -0.76 -6.57
CA ILE A 96 -0.45 -1.22 -5.19
C ILE A 96 -1.29 -2.48 -5.23
N SER A 97 -0.88 -3.48 -4.48
CA SER A 97 -1.61 -4.73 -4.28
C SER A 97 -2.27 -4.72 -2.90
N ILE A 98 -3.56 -5.00 -2.82
CA ILE A 98 -4.29 -5.12 -1.55
C ILE A 98 -4.74 -6.56 -1.33
N SER A 99 -5.02 -6.88 -0.08
CA SER A 99 -5.69 -8.13 0.25
C SER A 99 -7.06 -8.22 -0.43
N SER A 100 -7.41 -9.37 -1.00
CA SER A 100 -8.77 -9.62 -1.49
C SER A 100 -9.67 -9.80 -0.30
N GLN A 101 -10.50 -8.79 -0.10
CA GLN A 101 -11.52 -8.75 0.93
C GLN A 101 -12.77 -9.52 0.48
N ASN A 102 -13.59 -9.98 1.43
CA ASN A 102 -14.94 -10.50 1.15
C ASN A 102 -15.96 -9.69 1.96
N PRO A 103 -16.88 -8.94 1.33
CA PRO A 103 -17.13 -8.86 -0.11
C PRO A 103 -15.98 -8.21 -0.88
N LYS A 104 -15.75 -8.69 -2.11
CA LYS A 104 -14.66 -8.19 -2.95
C LYS A 104 -14.89 -6.73 -3.31
N PRO A 105 -13.86 -5.86 -3.21
CA PRO A 105 -13.96 -4.53 -3.78
C PRO A 105 -14.25 -4.66 -5.28
N ASN A 106 -15.11 -3.78 -5.81
CA ASN A 106 -15.52 -3.83 -7.21
C ASN A 106 -14.40 -3.26 -8.11
N ILE A 107 -13.42 -4.11 -8.44
CA ILE A 107 -12.24 -3.76 -9.22
C ILE A 107 -11.94 -4.86 -10.23
N SER A 108 -11.51 -4.42 -11.41
CA SER A 108 -11.32 -5.25 -12.60
C SER A 108 -10.15 -6.25 -12.53
N ALA A 109 -9.30 -6.20 -11.50
CA ALA A 109 -8.03 -6.93 -11.45
C ALA A 109 -7.78 -7.66 -10.11
N CYS A 110 -8.80 -8.30 -9.55
CA CYS A 110 -8.62 -9.21 -8.42
C CYS A 110 -8.32 -10.63 -8.91
N ASP A 111 -7.14 -11.15 -8.58
CA ASP A 111 -6.77 -12.54 -8.86
C ASP A 111 -7.57 -13.48 -7.92
N SER A 112 -8.41 -14.33 -8.50
CA SER A 112 -9.23 -15.30 -7.77
C SER A 112 -8.44 -16.43 -7.12
N THR A 113 -7.20 -16.66 -7.54
CA THR A 113 -6.31 -17.72 -7.04
C THR A 113 -5.44 -17.25 -5.89
N THR A 114 -4.87 -16.04 -5.98
CA THR A 114 -4.00 -15.49 -4.93
C THR A 114 -4.74 -14.64 -3.92
N ASN A 115 -6.01 -14.28 -4.18
CA ASN A 115 -6.78 -13.36 -3.34
C ASN A 115 -6.02 -12.03 -3.14
N ILE A 116 -5.40 -11.52 -4.20
CA ILE A 116 -4.75 -10.22 -4.22
C ILE A 116 -5.42 -9.39 -5.30
N CYS A 117 -5.73 -8.13 -4.98
CA CYS A 117 -6.25 -7.18 -5.95
C CYS A 117 -5.21 -6.10 -6.21
N THR A 118 -4.90 -5.86 -7.49
CA THR A 118 -3.85 -4.93 -7.87
C THR A 118 -4.45 -3.70 -8.55
N PHE A 119 -3.96 -2.52 -8.18
CA PHE A 119 -4.38 -1.24 -8.75
C PHE A 119 -3.20 -0.51 -9.34
N GLU A 120 -3.43 0.09 -10.50
CA GLU A 120 -2.51 1.01 -11.14
C GLU A 120 -3.05 2.42 -11.01
N LYS A 121 -2.18 3.34 -10.61
CA LYS A 121 -2.51 4.73 -10.39
C LYS A 121 -1.44 5.60 -11.03
N LEU A 122 -1.91 6.72 -11.57
CA LEU A 122 -1.12 7.70 -12.28
C LEU A 122 -1.16 8.99 -11.46
N VAL A 123 0.00 9.55 -11.17
CA VAL A 123 0.14 10.87 -10.53
C VAL A 123 0.93 11.76 -11.48
N SER A 124 0.34 12.89 -11.85
CA SER A 124 1.00 13.90 -12.68
C SER A 124 1.86 14.83 -11.83
N ILE A 125 3.10 15.06 -12.25
CA ILE A 125 4.10 15.88 -11.58
C ILE A 125 4.42 17.08 -12.46
N GLY A 126 3.50 18.06 -12.47
CA GLY A 126 3.72 19.37 -13.10
C GLY A 126 4.30 19.33 -14.52
N ASP A 127 4.95 20.43 -14.92
CA ASP A 127 5.72 20.53 -16.16
C ASP A 127 7.21 20.33 -15.85
N VAL A 128 7.61 19.08 -15.62
CA VAL A 128 9.00 18.71 -15.37
C VAL A 128 9.32 17.46 -16.16
N ASP A 129 10.31 17.52 -17.06
CA ASP A 129 10.81 16.33 -17.74
C ASP A 129 11.66 15.51 -16.76
N PHE A 130 11.18 14.31 -16.40
CA PHE A 130 11.90 13.40 -15.52
C PHE A 130 11.83 11.93 -15.96
N THR A 131 12.89 11.18 -15.67
CA THR A 131 12.96 9.72 -15.80
C THR A 131 13.21 9.11 -14.43
N CYS A 132 12.69 7.91 -14.18
CA CYS A 132 13.02 7.16 -12.97
C CYS A 132 13.24 5.67 -13.25
N ASP A 133 14.09 5.07 -12.43
CA ASP A 133 14.23 3.61 -12.37
C ASP A 133 12.98 2.96 -11.74
N GLU A 134 12.68 1.72 -12.12
CA GLU A 134 11.69 0.92 -11.42
C GLU A 134 12.10 0.75 -9.95
N VAL A 135 11.20 1.15 -9.04
CA VAL A 135 11.39 0.95 -7.59
C VAL A 135 10.50 -0.19 -7.13
N GLY A 136 11.15 -1.26 -6.67
CA GLY A 136 10.49 -2.48 -6.23
C GLY A 136 9.78 -2.36 -4.87
N PRO A 137 8.98 -3.38 -4.51
CA PRO A 137 8.29 -3.44 -3.23
C PRO A 137 9.23 -3.45 -2.03
N GLY A 138 8.81 -2.79 -0.96
CA GLY A 138 9.55 -2.72 0.30
C GLY A 138 10.75 -1.77 0.26
N PHE A 139 10.85 -0.92 -0.77
CA PHE A 139 11.95 0.02 -0.89
C PHE A 139 11.95 0.99 0.30
N ASN A 140 13.08 1.06 0.98
CA ASN A 140 13.26 1.91 2.15
C ASN A 140 14.69 2.46 2.13
N ASN A 141 14.95 3.37 1.21
CA ASN A 141 16.26 3.98 1.06
C ASN A 141 16.15 5.37 0.40
N TYR A 142 17.30 5.96 0.07
CA TYR A 142 17.37 7.21 -0.65
C TYR A 142 17.36 6.97 -2.16
N LEU A 143 16.51 7.72 -2.86
CA LEU A 143 16.60 7.92 -4.30
C LEU A 143 17.61 9.02 -4.59
N VAL A 144 18.42 8.82 -5.64
CA VAL A 144 19.32 9.84 -6.16
C VAL A 144 18.59 10.58 -7.26
N VAL A 145 18.28 11.85 -7.01
CA VAL A 145 17.69 12.75 -7.98
C VAL A 145 18.81 13.60 -8.58
N GLU A 146 19.09 13.44 -9.86
CA GLU A 146 20.14 14.15 -10.59
C GLU A 146 19.54 15.08 -11.64
N LYS A 147 19.87 16.36 -11.56
CA LYS A 147 19.48 17.35 -12.55
C LYS A 147 20.65 17.58 -13.50
N THR A 148 20.43 17.28 -14.77
CA THR A 148 21.44 17.40 -15.81
C THR A 148 21.63 18.86 -16.23
N ILE A 149 22.67 19.12 -17.03
CA ILE A 149 22.95 20.44 -17.61
C ILE A 149 21.83 20.87 -18.57
N ALA A 150 21.10 19.91 -19.17
CA ALA A 150 19.97 20.16 -20.04
C ALA A 150 18.70 20.57 -19.27
N GLY A 151 18.65 20.33 -17.97
CA GLY A 151 17.49 20.60 -17.11
C GLY A 151 16.67 19.35 -16.78
N ASP A 152 16.89 18.24 -17.51
CA ASP A 152 16.25 16.95 -17.28
C ASP A 152 16.60 16.39 -15.91
N ILE A 153 15.64 15.73 -15.27
CA ILE A 153 15.82 15.10 -13.96
C ILE A 153 15.81 13.57 -14.10
N ASP A 154 16.85 12.93 -13.59
CA ASP A 154 16.96 11.48 -13.50
C ASP A 154 16.85 11.01 -12.05
N VAL A 155 16.03 9.98 -11.80
CA VAL A 155 15.74 9.44 -10.47
C VAL A 155 16.17 7.98 -10.41
N ALA A 156 17.32 7.73 -9.78
CA ALA A 156 17.88 6.39 -9.68
C ALA A 156 17.74 5.82 -8.26
N SER A 157 17.44 4.53 -8.17
CA SER A 157 17.52 3.80 -6.89
C SER A 157 18.97 3.35 -6.65
N ARG A 158 19.52 3.63 -5.46
CA ARG A 158 20.87 3.21 -5.07
C ARG A 158 20.92 2.54 -3.70
#